data_AF-A0A2W4P4W7-F1
#
_entry.id   AF-A0A2W4P4W7-F1
#
_cell.length_a   1.000
_cell.length_b   1.000
_cell.length_c   1.000
_cell.angle_alpha   90.00
_cell.angle_beta   90.00
_cell.angle_gamma   90.00
#
_symmetry.space_group_name_H-M   'P 1'
#
loop_
_entity.id
_entity.type
_entity.pdbx_description
1 polymer ?
#
loop_
_entity_poly.entity_id
_entity_poly.type
_entity_poly.pdbx_seq_one_letter_code
_entity_poly.pdbx_strand_id
1 'polypeptide(L)'
;MPDVSSIVDINTLDIAQLEELRDACNRRLLELRRTHGLTLPDLLRLFEETKLVLQDQRKEWRSLERWQWMDGEIRFWLNPTDQENYRSGWFSIDDLIAWAHDTGPIVIQHEPEEEFDEEELDEQSWSSADGVKITWLDGDTTRTEPRSPLV
;
A
#
# COMPACT_ATOMS: atom_id res chain seq x y z
N MET A 1 33.10 11.63 -25.69
CA MET A 1 31.91 11.61 -26.57
C MET A 1 30.76 12.15 -25.75
N PRO A 2 30.02 13.18 -26.20
CA PRO A 2 28.90 13.67 -25.43
C PRO A 2 27.74 12.68 -25.55
N ASP A 3 27.16 12.41 -24.40
CA ASP A 3 25.98 11.59 -24.17
C ASP A 3 24.81 12.12 -25.01
N VAL A 4 24.24 11.26 -25.84
CA VAL A 4 23.07 11.61 -26.66
C VAL A 4 21.90 11.64 -25.70
N SER A 5 21.62 12.82 -25.16
CA SER A 5 20.37 13.08 -24.46
C SER A 5 19.23 12.71 -25.41
N SER A 6 18.62 11.54 -25.20
CA SER A 6 17.59 10.98 -26.07
C SER A 6 16.43 11.97 -26.16
N ILE A 7 16.37 12.75 -27.23
CA ILE A 7 15.26 13.64 -27.53
C ILE A 7 14.07 12.74 -27.87
N VAL A 8 13.07 12.72 -26.99
CA VAL A 8 11.80 12.06 -27.25
C VAL A 8 10.98 12.95 -28.20
N ASP A 9 10.68 12.46 -29.41
CA ASP A 9 9.83 13.19 -30.38
C ASP A 9 8.35 12.85 -30.17
N ILE A 10 7.67 13.72 -29.43
CA ILE A 10 6.26 13.58 -29.00
C ILE A 10 5.30 13.49 -30.21
N ASN A 11 5.65 14.07 -31.35
CA ASN A 11 4.74 14.12 -32.51
C ASN A 11 4.59 12.77 -33.23
N THR A 12 5.43 11.80 -32.90
CA THR A 12 5.45 10.47 -33.53
C THR A 12 4.75 9.41 -32.68
N LEU A 13 4.40 9.74 -31.44
CA LEU A 13 3.81 8.81 -30.48
C LEU A 13 2.31 8.66 -30.71
N ASP A 14 1.82 7.43 -30.58
CA ASP A 14 0.39 7.17 -30.51
C ASP A 14 -0.18 7.52 -29.12
N ILE A 15 -1.51 7.44 -28.98
CA ILE A 15 -2.19 7.81 -27.73
C ILE A 15 -1.70 6.97 -26.54
N ALA A 16 -1.51 5.66 -26.73
CA ALA A 16 -1.08 4.78 -25.65
C ALA A 16 0.35 5.07 -25.21
N GLN A 17 1.24 5.35 -26.16
CA GLN A 17 2.62 5.75 -25.90
C GLN A 17 2.73 7.12 -25.22
N LEU A 18 1.83 8.05 -25.57
CA LEU A 18 1.75 9.35 -24.90
C LEU A 18 1.27 9.23 -23.45
N GLU A 19 0.30 8.36 -23.20
CA GLU A 19 -0.17 8.02 -21.85
C GLU A 19 0.98 7.41 -21.03
N GLU A 20 1.69 6.43 -21.58
CA GLU A 20 2.84 5.80 -20.92
C GLU A 20 3.96 6.81 -20.62
N LEU A 21 4.26 7.71 -21.56
CA LEU A 21 5.26 8.77 -21.36
C LEU A 21 4.84 9.74 -20.26
N ARG A 22 3.58 10.18 -20.26
CA ARG A 22 3.02 11.04 -19.20
C ARG A 22 3.16 10.36 -17.84
N ASP A 23 2.79 9.09 -17.74
CA ASP A 23 2.83 8.33 -16.50
C ASP A 23 4.27 8.13 -16.01
N ALA A 24 5.22 7.89 -16.92
CA ALA A 24 6.65 7.82 -16.61
C ALA A 24 7.20 9.17 -16.14
N CYS A 25 6.84 10.29 -16.80
CA CYS A 25 7.25 11.63 -16.40
C CYS A 25 6.71 12.00 -15.01
N ASN A 26 5.44 11.69 -14.76
CA ASN A 26 4.78 11.93 -13.48
C ASN A 26 5.45 11.15 -12.35
N ARG A 27 5.69 9.85 -12.54
CA ARG A 27 6.47 9.01 -11.60
C ARG A 27 7.82 9.62 -11.31
N ARG A 28 8.56 10.03 -12.35
CA ARG A 28 9.89 10.61 -12.19
C ARG A 28 9.88 11.94 -11.43
N LEU A 29 8.88 12.79 -11.67
CA LEU A 29 8.73 14.05 -10.95
C LEU A 29 8.45 13.84 -9.46
N LEU A 30 7.65 12.84 -9.11
CA LEU A 30 7.37 12.50 -7.71
C LEU A 30 8.61 11.97 -6.99
N GLU A 31 9.38 11.07 -7.61
CA GLU A 31 10.67 10.57 -7.05
C GLU A 31 11.68 11.68 -6.75
N LEU A 32 11.74 12.71 -7.60
CA LEU A 32 12.72 13.79 -7.46
C LEU A 32 12.31 14.83 -6.41
N ARG A 33 11.06 14.87 -5.96
CA ARG A 33 10.60 15.85 -4.97
C ARG A 33 11.01 15.41 -3.57
N ARG A 34 11.67 16.32 -2.84
CA ARG A 34 11.82 16.20 -1.39
C ARG A 34 10.56 16.74 -0.72
N THR A 35 9.91 15.90 0.07
CA THR A 35 8.64 16.17 0.76
C THR A 35 8.82 16.65 2.20
N HIS A 36 9.97 16.34 2.81
CA HIS A 36 10.34 16.85 4.13
C HIS A 36 10.45 18.38 4.15
N GLY A 37 9.68 19.01 5.04
CA GLY A 37 9.70 20.46 5.25
C GLY A 37 8.75 21.26 4.34
N LEU A 38 7.89 20.58 3.56
CA LEU A 38 6.85 21.25 2.79
C LEU A 38 5.79 21.87 3.71
N THR A 39 5.25 23.01 3.28
CA THR A 39 4.12 23.65 3.97
C THR A 39 2.83 22.89 3.70
N LEU A 40 1.81 23.05 4.55
CA LEU A 40 0.50 22.43 4.33
C LEU A 40 -0.08 22.75 2.92
N PRO A 41 -0.09 24.01 2.43
CA PRO A 41 -0.51 24.29 1.06
C PRO A 41 0.26 23.51 -0.01
N ASP A 42 1.58 23.35 0.15
CA ASP A 42 2.39 22.58 -0.80
C ASP A 42 2.04 21.09 -0.75
N LEU A 43 1.81 20.54 0.44
CA LEU A 43 1.38 19.15 0.62
C LEU A 43 0.00 18.90 0.02
N LEU A 44 -0.93 19.83 0.17
CA LEU A 44 -2.26 19.72 -0.44
C LEU A 44 -2.17 19.77 -1.97
N ARG A 45 -1.35 20.66 -2.53
CA ARG A 45 -1.12 20.70 -3.97
C ARG A 45 -0.48 19.41 -4.47
N LEU A 46 0.53 18.90 -3.77
CA LEU A 46 1.19 17.64 -4.10
C LEU A 46 0.23 16.45 -3.97
N PHE A 47 -0.68 16.48 -3.00
CA PHE A 47 -1.73 15.49 -2.86
C PHE A 47 -2.64 15.49 -4.09
N GLU A 48 -3.14 16.65 -4.54
CA GLU A 48 -3.93 16.74 -5.77
C GLU A 48 -3.17 16.24 -7.01
N GLU A 49 -1.88 16.59 -7.16
CA GLU A 49 -1.02 16.06 -8.22
C GLU A 49 -0.94 14.53 -8.14
N THR A 50 -0.76 13.97 -6.95
CA THR A 50 -0.65 12.52 -6.72
C THR A 50 -1.97 11.80 -7.04
N LYS A 51 -3.14 12.43 -6.77
CA LYS A 51 -4.44 11.84 -7.13
C LYS A 51 -4.54 11.62 -8.65
N LEU A 52 -4.09 12.59 -9.45
CA LEU A 52 -4.10 12.49 -10.90
C LEU A 52 -3.24 11.31 -11.38
N VAL A 53 -2.05 11.14 -10.81
CA VAL A 53 -1.16 10.02 -11.15
C VAL A 53 -1.79 8.67 -10.79
N LEU A 54 -2.40 8.56 -9.61
CA LEU A 54 -3.09 7.33 -9.20
C LEU A 54 -4.29 7.02 -10.10
N GLN A 55 -5.04 8.04 -10.50
CA GLN A 55 -6.16 7.90 -11.43
C GLN A 55 -5.68 7.44 -12.82
N ASP A 56 -4.58 8.01 -13.33
CA ASP A 56 -3.96 7.61 -14.59
C ASP A 56 -3.53 6.13 -14.57
N GLN A 57 -3.04 5.65 -13.42
CA GLN A 57 -2.71 4.24 -13.19
C GLN A 57 -3.92 3.33 -12.94
N ARG A 58 -5.15 3.85 -13.06
CA ARG A 58 -6.40 3.13 -12.75
C ARG A 58 -6.48 2.61 -11.32
N LYS A 59 -5.74 3.20 -10.39
CA LYS A 59 -5.88 2.90 -8.96
C LYS A 59 -7.10 3.64 -8.45
N GLU A 60 -8.18 2.88 -8.24
CA GLU A 60 -9.42 3.43 -7.69
C GLU A 60 -9.37 3.45 -6.17
N TRP A 61 -9.78 4.57 -5.58
CA TRP A 61 -9.83 4.76 -4.14
C TRP A 61 -10.83 5.86 -3.78
N ARG A 62 -11.21 5.89 -2.51
CA ARG A 62 -12.01 6.96 -1.92
C ARG A 62 -11.20 7.68 -0.87
N SER A 63 -11.21 9.01 -0.93
CA SER A 63 -10.76 9.87 0.16
C SER A 63 -11.95 10.42 0.91
N LEU A 64 -11.78 10.72 2.19
CA LEU A 64 -12.68 11.63 2.89
C LEU A 64 -12.34 13.12 2.64
N GLU A 65 -11.35 13.41 1.79
CA GLU A 65 -10.72 14.74 1.64
C GLU A 65 -10.26 15.32 2.99
N ARG A 66 -9.91 14.43 3.91
CA ARG A 66 -9.44 14.75 5.24
C ARG A 66 -7.96 14.47 5.34
N TRP A 67 -7.22 15.47 5.77
CA TRP A 67 -5.86 15.33 6.27
C TRP A 67 -5.87 15.49 7.78
N GLN A 68 -4.91 14.85 8.45
CA GLN A 68 -4.74 14.93 9.89
C GLN A 68 -3.26 15.12 10.22
N TRP A 69 -2.97 15.96 11.21
CA TRP A 69 -1.64 16.00 11.80
C TRP A 69 -1.49 14.84 12.78
N MET A 70 -0.57 13.92 12.51
CA MET A 70 -0.27 12.77 13.36
C MET A 70 1.18 12.33 13.18
N ASP A 71 1.78 11.79 14.24
CA ASP A 71 3.16 11.31 14.24
C ASP A 71 4.21 12.33 13.75
N GLY A 72 3.93 13.62 13.93
CA GLY A 72 4.84 14.71 13.55
C GLY A 72 4.74 15.17 12.09
N GLU A 73 3.78 14.66 11.34
CA GLU A 73 3.57 14.99 9.92
C GLU A 73 2.08 15.09 9.55
N ILE A 74 1.80 15.56 8.33
CA ILE A 74 0.45 15.54 7.77
C ILE A 74 0.23 14.21 7.07
N ARG A 75 -0.87 13.53 7.40
CA ARG A 75 -1.31 12.30 6.74
C ARG A 75 -2.69 12.44 6.12
N PHE A 76 -2.95 11.63 5.10
CA PHE A 76 -4.17 11.61 4.31
C PHE A 76 -4.87 10.26 4.49
N TRP A 77 -6.19 10.28 4.67
CA TRP A 77 -6.96 9.05 4.73
C TRP A 77 -7.21 8.50 3.32
N LEU A 78 -6.84 7.24 3.12
CA LEU A 78 -7.14 6.48 1.90
C LEU A 78 -7.94 5.23 2.20
N ASN A 79 -8.87 4.95 1.29
CA ASN A 79 -9.59 3.70 1.20
C ASN A 79 -9.56 3.20 -0.25
N PRO A 80 -8.56 2.39 -0.63
CA PRO A 80 -8.50 1.74 -1.93
C PRO A 80 -9.74 0.86 -2.20
N THR A 81 -10.17 0.77 -3.45
CA THR A 81 -11.27 -0.13 -3.85
C THR A 81 -10.84 -1.59 -3.80
N ASP A 82 -9.60 -1.88 -4.21
CA ASP A 82 -8.99 -3.21 -4.18
C ASP A 82 -8.31 -3.46 -2.82
N GLN A 83 -9.10 -3.96 -1.87
CA GLN A 83 -8.62 -4.20 -0.50
C GLN A 83 -7.88 -5.53 -0.34
N GLU A 84 -7.85 -6.38 -1.37
CA GLU A 84 -7.05 -7.61 -1.38
C GLU A 84 -5.57 -7.28 -1.59
N ASN A 85 -5.29 -6.23 -2.37
CA ASN A 85 -3.92 -5.83 -2.71
C ASN A 85 -3.46 -4.56 -1.98
N TYR A 86 -4.37 -3.77 -1.38
CA TYR A 86 -4.02 -2.50 -0.75
C TYR A 86 -4.66 -2.28 0.63
N ARG A 87 -3.90 -1.64 1.53
CA ARG A 87 -4.34 -1.28 2.88
C ARG A 87 -5.08 0.06 2.88
N SER A 88 -6.15 0.14 3.69
CA SER A 88 -6.79 1.41 4.03
C SER A 88 -6.20 1.99 5.31
N GLY A 89 -6.19 3.32 5.44
CA GLY A 89 -5.56 3.96 6.59
C GLY A 89 -5.15 5.42 6.37
N TRP A 90 -4.40 5.94 7.34
CA TRP A 90 -3.75 7.24 7.29
C TRP A 90 -2.31 7.09 6.79
N PHE A 91 -2.00 7.75 5.68
CA PHE A 91 -0.72 7.62 4.99
C PHE A 91 -0.09 9.00 4.76
N SER A 92 1.23 9.09 4.88
CA SER A 92 1.98 10.31 4.55
C SER A 92 1.94 10.57 3.04
N ILE A 93 2.22 11.79 2.60
CA ILE A 93 2.30 12.07 1.16
C ILE A 93 3.34 11.18 0.45
N ASP A 94 4.42 10.81 1.16
CA ASP A 94 5.46 9.92 0.64
C ASP A 94 4.95 8.50 0.44
N ASP A 95 4.09 8.01 1.33
CA ASP A 95 3.46 6.70 1.18
C ASP A 95 2.54 6.65 -0.05
N LEU A 96 1.81 7.72 -0.34
CA LEU A 96 0.97 7.82 -1.54
C LEU A 96 1.83 7.86 -2.81
N ILE A 97 2.94 8.60 -2.77
CA ILE A 97 3.91 8.61 -3.86
C ILE A 97 4.47 7.20 -4.06
N ALA A 98 4.94 6.54 -3.00
CA ALA A 98 5.44 5.17 -3.05
C ALA A 98 4.39 4.19 -3.63
N TRP A 99 3.11 4.38 -3.28
CA TRP A 99 2.03 3.60 -3.84
C TRP A 99 1.87 3.81 -5.35
N ALA A 100 2.10 5.01 -5.88
CA ALA A 100 2.17 5.25 -7.33
C ALA A 100 3.35 4.51 -8.01
N HIS A 101 4.30 3.98 -7.24
CA HIS A 101 5.38 3.12 -7.70
C HIS A 101 5.19 1.64 -7.29
N ASP A 102 3.97 1.25 -6.88
CA ASP A 102 3.66 -0.12 -6.42
C ASP A 102 4.53 -0.57 -5.23
N THR A 103 4.91 0.39 -4.38
CA THR A 103 5.71 0.17 -3.18
C THR A 103 5.09 0.84 -1.96
N GLY A 104 5.72 0.65 -0.80
CA GLY A 104 5.35 1.33 0.43
C GLY A 104 4.25 0.60 1.23
N PRO A 105 3.81 1.21 2.34
CA PRO A 105 2.97 0.53 3.33
C PRO A 105 1.52 0.32 2.87
N ILE A 106 1.12 0.95 1.76
CA ILE A 106 -0.21 0.79 1.17
C ILE A 106 -0.31 -0.55 0.44
N VAL A 107 0.78 -1.05 -0.18
CA VAL A 107 0.77 -2.32 -0.92
C VAL A 107 0.85 -3.50 0.05
N ILE A 108 -0.08 -4.44 -0.06
CA ILE A 108 -0.05 -5.71 0.67
C ILE A 108 0.93 -6.63 -0.07
N GLN A 109 2.00 -7.02 0.60
CA GLN A 109 2.92 -8.03 0.09
C GLN A 109 2.26 -9.40 0.32
N HIS A 110 1.85 -10.05 -0.75
CA HIS A 110 1.54 -11.47 -0.73
C HIS A 110 2.89 -12.19 -0.78
N GLU A 111 3.27 -12.86 0.30
CA GLU A 111 4.35 -13.85 0.22
C GLU A 111 3.91 -14.87 -0.83
N PRO A 112 4.75 -15.20 -1.84
CA PRO A 112 4.39 -16.22 -2.79
C PRO A 112 4.09 -17.49 -1.98
N GLU A 113 2.89 -18.05 -2.17
CA GLU A 113 2.58 -19.39 -1.69
C GLU A 113 3.67 -20.29 -2.27
N GLU A 114 4.61 -20.73 -1.45
CA GLU A 114 5.56 -21.75 -1.83
C GLU A 114 4.70 -22.92 -2.32
N GLU A 115 4.77 -23.24 -3.62
CA GLU A 115 4.25 -24.49 -4.14
C GLU A 115 5.01 -25.59 -3.41
N PHE A 116 4.43 -26.08 -2.31
CA PHE A 116 4.92 -27.26 -1.62
C PHE A 116 4.74 -28.41 -2.62
N ASP A 117 5.82 -28.80 -3.30
CA ASP A 117 5.88 -30.07 -4.01
C ASP A 117 5.51 -31.17 -2.99
N GLU A 118 4.37 -31.83 -3.19
CA GLU A 118 3.81 -32.86 -2.30
C GLU A 118 4.74 -34.09 -2.12
N GLU A 119 5.90 -34.13 -2.78
CA GLU A 119 6.85 -35.26 -2.77
C GLU A 119 7.91 -35.21 -1.65
N GLU A 120 8.06 -34.12 -0.89
CA GLU A 120 9.04 -34.02 0.23
C GLU A 120 8.40 -33.85 1.63
N LEU A 121 7.23 -34.46 1.87
CA LEU A 121 6.76 -34.69 3.24
C LEU A 121 7.48 -35.90 3.87
N ASP A 122 8.79 -35.77 4.08
CA ASP A 122 9.53 -36.66 4.98
C ASP A 122 9.04 -36.42 6.43
N GLU A 123 8.69 -37.52 7.10
CA GLU A 123 7.96 -37.62 8.37
C GLU A 123 8.70 -37.08 9.62
N GLN A 124 9.53 -36.04 9.53
CA GLN A 124 10.38 -35.58 10.64
C GLN A 124 10.52 -34.06 10.76
N SER A 125 9.44 -33.32 11.02
CA SER A 125 9.56 -31.99 11.69
C SER A 125 8.25 -31.45 12.29
N TRP A 126 7.55 -32.24 13.12
CA TRP A 126 6.47 -31.73 14.00
C TRP A 126 6.77 -31.87 15.50
N SER A 127 8.05 -31.89 15.87
CA SER A 127 8.44 -31.82 17.27
C SER A 127 9.35 -30.63 17.53
N SER A 128 8.73 -29.57 18.06
CA SER A 128 9.33 -28.52 18.89
C SER A 128 9.89 -27.28 18.18
N ALA A 129 9.00 -26.32 17.93
CA ALA A 129 9.31 -24.90 18.03
C ALA A 129 8.52 -24.30 19.21
N ASP A 130 9.24 -23.88 20.25
CA ASP A 130 8.87 -22.97 21.33
C ASP A 130 7.54 -23.16 22.08
N GLY A 131 7.42 -24.26 22.84
CA GLY A 131 6.78 -24.28 24.19
C GLY A 131 5.32 -23.83 24.35
N VAL A 132 4.62 -23.43 23.28
CA VAL A 132 3.25 -22.92 23.34
C VAL A 132 2.32 -24.00 22.80
N LYS A 133 1.53 -24.58 23.71
CA LYS A 133 0.50 -25.57 23.39
C LYS A 133 -0.70 -24.86 22.77
N ILE A 134 -0.75 -24.77 21.44
CA ILE A 134 -1.94 -24.30 20.71
C ILE A 134 -3.03 -25.38 20.89
N THR A 135 -4.06 -25.04 21.66
CA THR A 135 -5.29 -25.84 21.75
C THR A 135 -6.34 -25.12 20.93
N TRP A 136 -6.74 -25.73 19.81
CA TRP A 136 -7.87 -25.26 19.02
C TRP A 136 -9.14 -25.45 19.84
N LEU A 137 -9.88 -24.36 20.07
CA LEU A 137 -11.19 -24.40 20.71
C LEU A 137 -12.23 -24.79 19.65
N ASP A 138 -12.70 -26.03 19.71
CA ASP A 138 -13.90 -26.44 18.98
C ASP A 138 -15.07 -25.56 19.43
N GLY A 139 -15.66 -24.86 18.47
CA GLY A 139 -16.81 -24.00 18.70
C GLY A 139 -18.04 -24.83 19.07
N ASP A 140 -18.38 -24.87 20.35
CA ASP A 140 -19.73 -24.68 20.89
C ASP A 140 -19.69 -24.88 22.42
N THR A 141 -19.85 -23.79 23.19
CA THR A 141 -20.26 -23.90 24.59
C THR A 141 -20.93 -22.61 25.04
N THR A 142 -22.26 -22.68 24.94
CA THR A 142 -23.29 -22.05 25.77
C THR A 142 -22.80 -21.15 26.92
N ARG A 143 -23.13 -19.86 26.76
CA ARG A 143 -23.16 -18.82 27.80
C ARG A 143 -24.03 -19.28 28.97
N THR A 144 -23.41 -19.59 30.12
CA THR A 144 -24.12 -19.78 31.39
C THR A 144 -23.70 -18.70 32.37
N GLU A 145 -24.64 -17.84 32.75
CA GLU A 145 -24.45 -16.72 33.69
C GLU A 145 -24.15 -17.22 35.12
N PRO A 146 -23.26 -16.55 35.88
CA PRO A 146 -23.07 -16.89 37.28
C PRO A 146 -24.17 -16.27 38.17
N ARG A 147 -24.96 -17.11 38.83
CA ARG A 147 -25.80 -16.72 39.97
C ARG A 147 -24.91 -16.37 41.16
N SER A 148 -25.04 -15.14 41.67
CA SER A 148 -24.44 -14.71 42.94
C SER A 148 -24.92 -15.55 44.12
N PRO A 149 -24.05 -15.91 45.08
CA PRO A 149 -24.50 -16.28 46.41
C PRO A 149 -24.56 -15.06 47.33
N LEU A 150 -25.62 -15.03 48.12
CA LEU A 150 -25.89 -14.10 49.23
C LEU A 150 -24.82 -14.22 50.32
N VAL A 151 -24.34 -13.08 50.81
CA VAL A 151 -23.92 -12.84 52.20
C VAL A 151 -24.44 -11.48 52.63
#